data_AF-A0A5E4QAA6-F1
#
_entry.id   AF-A0A5E4QAA6-F1
#
_cell.length_a   1.000
_cell.length_b   1.000
_cell.length_c   1.000
_cell.angle_alpha   90.00
_cell.angle_beta   90.00
_cell.angle_gamma   90.00
#
_symmetry.space_group_name_H-M   'P 1'
#
loop_
_entity.id
_entity.type
_entity.pdbx_description
1 polymer ?
#
loop_
_entity_poly.entity_id
_entity_poly.type
_entity_poly.pdbx_seq_one_letter_code
_entity_poly.pdbx_strand_id
1 'polypeptide(L)'
;MGMLKKTTGLMGLAVNPNPHHTLGALYGKILRTLQKMPEESIYRKSTEQIVRERAAVLKELNLARKMLNWKPWEPLVSKPPKGQWDWPPTSA
;
A
#
# COMPACT_ATOMS: atom_id res chain seq x y z
N MET A 1 -14.44 12.17 4.87
CA MET A 1 -14.62 12.43 3.42
C MET A 1 -13.37 13.18 2.96
N GLY A 2 -12.57 12.60 2.07
CA GLY A 2 -11.24 13.16 1.72
C GLY A 2 -11.33 14.44 0.90
N MET A 3 -10.28 15.27 0.93
CA MET A 3 -10.18 16.44 0.06
C MET A 3 -10.09 15.99 -1.41
N LEU A 4 -11.10 16.35 -2.21
CA LEU A 4 -11.10 16.13 -3.66
C LEU A 4 -10.52 17.36 -4.36
N LYS A 5 -9.54 17.14 -5.24
CA LYS A 5 -8.96 18.21 -6.05
C LYS A 5 -10.00 18.69 -7.07
N LYS A 6 -10.25 20.00 -7.16
CA LYS A 6 -11.27 20.58 -8.07
C LYS A 6 -10.78 20.70 -9.52
N THR A 7 -9.55 21.19 -9.73
CA THR A 7 -8.96 21.37 -11.06
C THR A 7 -7.48 21.00 -11.02
N THR A 8 -6.90 20.59 -12.15
CA THR A 8 -5.46 20.32 -12.24
C THR A 8 -4.63 21.58 -12.45
N GLY A 9 -5.25 22.67 -12.94
CA GLY A 9 -4.56 23.89 -13.37
C GLY A 9 -3.83 23.76 -14.70
N LEU A 10 -3.93 22.59 -15.35
CA LEU A 10 -3.27 22.27 -16.61
C LEU A 10 -4.35 22.07 -17.69
N MET A 11 -4.21 22.80 -18.79
CA MET A 11 -5.14 22.70 -19.92
C MET A 11 -5.16 21.26 -20.47
N GLY A 12 -6.36 20.72 -20.70
CA GLY A 12 -6.55 19.37 -21.27
C GLY A 12 -6.32 18.20 -20.30
N LEU A 13 -5.86 18.43 -19.07
CA LEU A 13 -5.65 17.36 -18.09
C LEU A 13 -6.77 17.31 -17.05
N ALA A 14 -7.71 16.38 -17.21
CA ALA A 14 -8.80 16.19 -16.25
C ALA A 14 -8.30 15.63 -14.90
N VAL A 15 -8.99 15.99 -13.80
CA VAL A 15 -8.72 15.41 -12.48
C VAL A 15 -9.19 13.96 -12.46
N ASN A 16 -8.32 13.04 -12.05
CA ASN A 16 -8.71 11.64 -11.85
C ASN A 16 -9.46 11.48 -10.52
N PRO A 17 -10.68 10.92 -10.50
CA PRO A 17 -11.47 10.74 -9.27
C PRO A 17 -10.87 9.66 -8.33
N ASN A 18 -10.21 8.64 -8.88
CA ASN A 18 -9.64 7.52 -8.12
C ASN A 18 -8.16 7.30 -8.50
N PRO A 19 -7.27 8.24 -8.14
CA PRO A 19 -5.87 8.22 -8.59
C PRO A 19 -5.11 7.01 -8.06
N HIS A 20 -5.31 6.61 -6.79
CA HIS A 20 -4.56 5.48 -6.20
C HIS A 20 -4.93 4.13 -6.83
N HIS A 21 -6.21 3.90 -7.10
CA HIS A 21 -6.66 2.69 -7.78
C HIS A 21 -6.10 2.62 -9.21
N THR A 22 -6.21 3.73 -9.94
CA THR A 22 -5.69 3.84 -11.31
C THR A 22 -4.17 3.62 -11.34
N LEU A 23 -3.41 4.27 -10.45
CA LEU A 23 -1.96 4.11 -10.35
C LEU A 23 -1.56 2.68 -9.99
N GLY A 24 -2.27 2.03 -9.06
CA GLY A 24 -2.03 0.63 -8.71
C GLY A 24 -2.19 -0.30 -9.92
N ALA A 25 -3.25 -0.10 -10.72
CA ALA A 25 -3.47 -0.87 -11.94
C ALA A 25 -2.39 -0.61 -13.00
N LEU A 26 -1.97 0.65 -13.17
CA LEU A 26 -0.92 1.05 -14.12
C LEU A 26 0.44 0.46 -13.75
N TYR A 27 0.89 0.58 -12.49
CA TYR A 27 2.14 -0.03 -12.05
C TYR A 27 2.13 -1.54 -12.21
N GLY A 28 1.01 -2.21 -11.90
CA GLY A 28 0.84 -3.63 -12.16
C GLY A 28 0.96 -3.98 -13.65
N LYS A 29 0.40 -3.16 -14.54
CA LYS A 29 0.52 -3.35 -16.00
C LYS A 29 1.96 -3.16 -16.47
N ILE A 30 2.66 -2.15 -15.95
CA ILE A 30 4.07 -1.89 -16.28
C ILE A 30 4.94 -3.09 -15.88
N LEU A 31 4.81 -3.58 -14.65
CA LEU A 31 5.57 -4.75 -14.18
C LEU A 31 5.33 -5.99 -15.07
N ARG A 32 4.07 -6.24 -15.47
CA ARG A 32 3.75 -7.34 -16.40
C ARG A 32 4.39 -7.15 -17.78
N THR A 33 4.50 -5.92 -18.27
CA THR A 33 5.20 -5.65 -19.55
C THR A 33 6.70 -5.80 -19.41
N LEU A 34 7.29 -5.39 -18.28
CA LEU A 34 8.73 -5.53 -18.02
C LEU A 34 9.18 -7.00 -17.96
N GLN A 35 8.31 -7.90 -17.49
CA GLN A 35 8.56 -9.35 -17.48
C GLN A 35 8.83 -9.95 -18.87
N LYS A 36 8.41 -9.30 -19.96
CA LYS A 36 8.66 -9.76 -21.33
C LYS A 36 10.10 -9.49 -21.81
N MET A 37 10.84 -8.61 -21.14
CA MET A 37 12.22 -8.29 -21.47
C MET A 37 13.20 -9.22 -20.74
N PRO A 38 14.41 -9.46 -21.25
CA PRO A 38 15.41 -10.26 -20.53
C PRO A 38 15.82 -9.61 -19.20
N GLU A 39 16.11 -10.44 -18.20
CA GLU A 39 16.47 -9.98 -16.84
C GLU A 39 17.78 -9.19 -16.78
N GLU A 40 18.70 -9.43 -17.71
CA GLU A 40 19.97 -8.73 -17.77
C GLU A 40 19.89 -7.29 -18.27
N SER A 41 18.73 -6.87 -18.80
CA SER A 41 18.57 -5.49 -19.24
C SER A 41 18.64 -4.52 -18.05
N ILE A 42 19.60 -3.59 -18.11
CA ILE A 42 19.73 -2.50 -17.14
C ILE A 42 18.44 -1.69 -17.07
N TYR A 43 17.80 -1.43 -18.23
CA TYR A 43 16.54 -0.71 -18.28
C TYR A 43 15.45 -1.42 -17.47
N ARG A 44 15.33 -2.75 -17.58
CA ARG A 44 14.38 -3.54 -16.80
C ARG A 44 14.66 -3.42 -15.31
N LYS A 45 15.91 -3.61 -14.87
CA LYS A 45 16.32 -3.52 -13.46
C LYS A 45 15.97 -2.14 -12.87
N SER A 46 16.37 -1.07 -13.54
CA SER A 46 16.13 0.31 -13.08
C SER A 46 14.64 0.68 -13.05
N THR A 47 13.88 0.29 -14.09
CA THR A 47 12.44 0.60 -14.14
C THR A 47 11.64 -0.23 -13.14
N GLU A 48 11.98 -1.50 -12.94
CA GLU A 48 11.37 -2.33 -11.90
C GLU A 48 11.59 -1.73 -10.51
N GLN A 49 12.81 -1.27 -10.22
CA GLN A 49 13.12 -0.63 -8.94
C GLN A 49 12.23 0.60 -8.70
N ILE A 50 12.21 1.55 -9.64
CA ILE A 50 11.41 2.79 -9.52
C ILE A 50 9.92 2.47 -9.35
N VAL A 51 9.39 1.51 -10.12
CA VAL A 51 7.97 1.15 -10.06
C VAL A 51 7.64 0.46 -8.74
N ARG A 52 8.52 -0.41 -8.23
CA ARG A 52 8.33 -1.08 -6.93
C ARG A 52 8.35 -0.09 -5.78
N GLU A 53 9.30 0.85 -5.77
CA GLU A 53 9.38 1.92 -4.76
C GLU A 53 8.09 2.76 -4.75
N ARG A 54 7.65 3.23 -5.92
CA ARG A 54 6.40 4.01 -6.03
C ARG A 54 5.17 3.20 -5.62
N ALA A 55 5.12 1.92 -5.96
CA ALA A 55 4.03 1.03 -5.56
C ALA A 55 4.03 0.75 -4.05
N ALA A 56 5.19 0.70 -3.40
CA ALA A 56 5.31 0.54 -1.95
C ALA A 56 4.71 1.75 -1.21
N VAL A 57 5.07 2.97 -1.63
CA VAL A 57 4.51 4.21 -1.07
C VAL A 57 2.98 4.24 -1.14
N LEU A 58 2.39 3.80 -2.26
CA LEU A 58 0.93 3.71 -2.39
C LEU A 58 0.31 2.69 -1.41
N LYS A 59 1.00 1.57 -1.13
CA LYS A 59 0.52 0.56 -0.17
C LYS A 59 0.62 1.09 1.27
N GLU A 60 1.71 1.76 1.62
CA GLU A 60 1.93 2.36 2.94
C GLU A 60 0.88 3.43 3.24
N LEU A 61 0.56 4.29 2.28
CA LEU A 61 -0.51 5.29 2.45
C LEU A 61 -1.86 4.63 2.72
N ASN A 62 -2.17 3.53 2.03
CA ASN A 62 -3.39 2.79 2.28
C ASN A 62 -3.39 2.13 3.67
N LEU A 63 -2.25 1.62 4.13
CA LEU A 63 -2.09 1.07 5.47
C LEU A 63 -2.28 2.15 6.54
N ALA A 64 -1.64 3.32 6.39
CA ALA A 64 -1.79 4.44 7.30
C ALA A 64 -3.26 4.87 7.42
N ARG A 65 -3.99 4.90 6.29
CA ARG A 65 -5.43 5.20 6.30
C ARG A 65 -6.25 4.14 7.05
N LYS A 66 -5.89 2.86 6.95
CA LYS A 66 -6.52 1.78 7.72
C LYS A 66 -6.17 1.86 9.20
N MET A 67 -4.92 2.17 9.54
CA MET A 67 -4.47 2.36 10.91
C MET A 67 -5.23 3.49 11.61
N LEU A 68 -5.55 4.57 10.89
CA LEU A 68 -6.41 5.63 11.44
C LEU A 68 -7.80 5.13 11.85
N ASN A 69 -8.37 4.19 11.09
CA ASN A 69 -9.67 3.59 11.43
C ASN A 69 -9.55 2.56 12.56
N TRP A 70 -8.45 1.79 12.59
CA TRP A 70 -8.22 0.76 13.60
C TRP A 70 -7.77 1.33 14.94
N LYS A 71 -7.20 2.54 14.96
CA LYS A 71 -6.66 3.22 16.14
C LYS A 71 -5.86 2.29 17.06
N PRO A 72 -4.80 1.64 16.55
CA PRO A 72 -4.05 0.61 17.28
C PRO A 72 -3.31 1.14 18.52
N TRP A 73 -3.22 2.46 18.69
CA TRP A 73 -2.65 3.13 19.85
C TRP A 73 -3.63 3.28 21.02
N GLU A 74 -4.92 2.98 20.82
CA GLU A 74 -5.87 2.94 21.93
C GLU A 74 -5.55 1.75 22.86
N PRO A 75 -5.77 1.88 24.18
CA PRO A 75 -5.57 0.78 25.11
C PRO A 75 -6.35 -0.48 24.72
N LEU A 76 -5.84 -1.64 25.16
CA LEU A 76 -6.48 -2.92 24.90
C LEU A 76 -7.97 -2.89 25.29
N VAL A 77 -8.82 -3.32 24.36
CA VAL A 77 -10.28 -3.35 24.53
C VAL A 77 -10.70 -4.21 25.73
N SER A 78 -9.97 -5.30 25.98
CA SER A 78 -10.15 -6.15 27.16
C SER A 78 -8.82 -6.65 27.69
N LYS A 79 -8.69 -6.75 29.02
CA LYS A 79 -7.56 -7.46 29.64
C LYS A 79 -7.58 -8.94 29.21
N PRO A 80 -6.42 -9.55 28.96
CA PRO A 80 -6.37 -10.96 28.63
C PRO A 80 -6.88 -11.82 29.81
N PRO A 81 -7.64 -12.90 29.56
CA PRO A 81 -7.94 -13.90 30.57
C PRO A 81 -6.70 -14.37 31.34
N LYS A 82 -6.86 -14.56 32.66
CA LYS A 82 -5.79 -15.05 33.53
C LYS A 82 -5.35 -16.44 33.05
N GLY A 83 -4.05 -16.61 32.79
CA GLY A 83 -3.49 -17.86 32.24
C GLY A 83 -3.43 -17.97 30.72
N GLN A 84 -3.99 -17.01 29.95
CA GLN A 84 -3.96 -17.06 28.48
C GLN A 84 -2.54 -17.04 27.89
N TRP A 85 -1.61 -16.36 28.55
CA TRP A 85 -0.22 -16.18 28.09
C TRP A 85 0.79 -16.99 28.91
N ASP A 86 0.33 -17.90 29.77
CA ASP A 86 1.22 -18.78 30.52
C ASP A 86 1.74 -19.88 29.59
N TRP A 87 3.07 -19.97 29.47
CA TRP A 87 3.77 -21.00 28.71
C TRP A 87 4.89 -21.61 29.57
N PRO A 88 5.06 -22.95 29.63
CA PRO A 88 4.32 -24.01 28.91
C PRO A 88 2.85 -24.12 29.35
N PRO A 89 1.95 -24.66 28.49
CA PRO A 89 0.61 -24.99 28.94
C PRO A 89 0.79 -25.96 30.09
N THR A 90 0.14 -25.71 31.22
CA THR A 90 0.26 -26.59 32.40
C THR A 90 -0.20 -27.98 31.96
N SER A 91 0.77 -28.81 31.58
CA SER A 91 0.55 -30.14 31.05
C SER A 91 0.38 -31.08 32.23
N ALA A 92 -0.77 -31.78 32.23
CA ALA A 92 -1.17 -32.89 33.09
C ALA A 92 -1.65 -32.52 34.50
#